data_AF-A0AAW0NRC8-F1
#
_entry.id   AF-A0AAW0NRC8-F1
#
_cell.length_a   1.000
_cell.length_b   1.000
_cell.length_c   1.000
_cell.angle_alpha   90.00
_cell.angle_beta   90.00
_cell.angle_gamma   90.00
#
_symmetry.space_group_name_H-M   'P 1'
#
loop_
_entity.id
_entity.type
_entity.pdbx_description
1 polymer ?
#
loop_
_entity_poly.entity_id
_entity_poly.type
_entity_poly.pdbx_seq_one_letter_code
_entity_poly.pdbx_strand_id
1 'polypeptide(L)'
;MSKSLHDPVRELDTGVMAELASLVARLEVAVGRLEGMSGLQEEERLLHRPDVTVSKFVEAYDDIVSGAVAQYLSLSQKIGGDVQKHADMMKQGFAAVRQIILLASTHQKPSDSALPSVMQPVSKLVTQVMNFREANRTSALFNHLSR
;
A
#
# COMPACT_ATOMS: atom_id res chain seq x y z
N MET A 1 34.66 -63.57 -12.02
CA MET A 1 34.99 -62.13 -11.91
C MET A 1 33.81 -61.34 -12.43
N SER A 2 32.97 -60.87 -11.51
CA SER A 2 31.70 -60.21 -11.79
C SER A 2 31.94 -58.85 -12.43
N LYS A 3 31.40 -58.61 -13.63
CA LYS A 3 31.35 -57.28 -14.24
C LYS A 3 30.33 -56.44 -13.46
N SER A 4 30.81 -55.44 -12.74
CA SER A 4 29.98 -54.41 -12.13
C SER A 4 29.26 -53.63 -13.23
N LEU A 5 27.93 -53.68 -13.27
CA LEU A 5 27.12 -52.80 -14.10
C LEU A 5 27.36 -51.35 -13.61
N HIS A 6 27.86 -50.51 -14.49
CA HIS A 6 27.92 -49.06 -14.30
C HIS A 6 26.52 -48.53 -14.59
N ASP A 7 25.87 -47.95 -13.58
CA ASP A 7 24.47 -47.50 -13.61
C ASP A 7 24.40 -46.00 -13.97
N PRO A 8 24.13 -45.62 -15.23
CA PRO A 8 24.19 -44.23 -15.71
C PRO A 8 23.09 -43.34 -15.09
N VAL A 9 22.04 -43.94 -14.52
CA VAL A 9 20.94 -43.21 -13.86
C VAL A 9 21.38 -42.61 -12.52
N ARG A 10 22.29 -43.27 -11.78
CA ARG A 10 22.87 -42.72 -10.53
C ARG A 10 23.82 -41.55 -10.79
N GLU A 11 24.49 -41.55 -11.95
CA GLU A 11 25.43 -40.50 -12.34
C GLU A 11 24.70 -39.23 -12.80
N LEU A 12 23.54 -39.38 -13.47
CA LEU A 12 22.64 -38.28 -13.82
C LEU A 12 22.02 -37.60 -12.59
N ASP A 13 21.57 -38.38 -11.61
CA ASP A 13 20.98 -37.86 -10.36
C ASP A 13 22.03 -37.13 -9.50
N THR A 14 23.26 -37.66 -9.44
CA THR A 14 24.37 -37.00 -8.75
C THR A 14 24.87 -35.75 -9.47
N GLY A 15 24.84 -35.70 -10.81
CA GLY A 15 25.13 -34.50 -11.59
C GLY A 15 24.16 -33.36 -11.33
N VAL A 16 22.86 -33.64 -11.32
CA VAL A 16 21.81 -32.66 -11.02
C VAL A 16 21.92 -32.13 -9.59
N MET A 17 22.20 -33.01 -8.62
CA MET A 17 22.41 -32.60 -7.22
C MET A 17 23.67 -31.73 -7.04
N ALA A 18 24.73 -31.96 -7.81
CA ALA A 18 25.92 -31.12 -7.80
C ALA A 18 25.68 -29.74 -8.42
N GLU A 19 24.90 -29.65 -9.51
CA GLU A 19 24.49 -28.38 -10.11
C GLU A 19 23.61 -27.55 -9.17
N LEU A 20 22.66 -28.21 -8.48
CA LEU A 20 21.80 -27.55 -7.49
C LEU A 20 22.62 -27.01 -6.31
N ALA A 21 23.57 -27.79 -5.78
CA ALA A 21 24.46 -27.33 -4.72
C ALA A 21 25.32 -26.14 -5.17
N SER A 22 25.82 -26.15 -6.40
CA SER A 22 26.56 -25.03 -7.00
C SER A 22 25.70 -23.79 -7.19
N LEU A 23 24.41 -23.95 -7.53
CA LEU A 23 23.47 -22.84 -7.64
C LEU A 23 23.14 -22.23 -6.27
N VAL A 24 22.90 -23.07 -5.26
CA VAL A 24 22.65 -22.63 -3.88
C VAL A 24 23.85 -21.86 -3.33
N ALA A 25 25.06 -22.38 -3.47
CA ALA A 25 26.27 -21.70 -3.01
C ALA A 25 26.46 -20.31 -3.67
N ARG A 26 26.18 -20.20 -4.97
CA ARG A 26 26.24 -18.91 -5.67
C ARG A 26 25.14 -17.95 -5.21
N LEU A 27 23.95 -18.46 -4.91
CA LEU A 27 22.85 -17.67 -4.35
C LEU A 27 23.17 -17.16 -2.96
N GLU A 28 23.72 -18.00 -2.07
CA GLU A 28 24.15 -17.59 -0.73
C GLU A 28 25.20 -16.48 -0.79
N VAL A 29 26.16 -16.57 -1.72
CA VAL A 29 27.15 -15.51 -1.97
C VAL A 29 26.50 -14.23 -2.49
N ALA A 30 25.54 -14.35 -3.42
CA ALA A 30 24.82 -13.19 -3.96
C ALA A 30 23.97 -12.50 -2.88
N VAL A 31 23.30 -13.27 -2.02
CA VAL A 31 22.50 -12.78 -0.90
C VAL A 31 23.40 -12.11 0.13
N GLY A 32 24.51 -12.72 0.54
CA GLY A 32 25.45 -12.09 1.48
C GLY A 32 26.05 -10.77 0.96
N ARG A 33 26.31 -10.67 -0.35
CA ARG A 33 26.73 -9.39 -0.97
C ARG A 33 25.60 -8.37 -0.99
N LEU A 34 24.37 -8.80 -1.27
CA LEU A 34 23.20 -7.92 -1.27
C LEU A 34 22.88 -7.40 0.13
N GLU A 35 22.95 -8.26 1.15
CA GLU A 35 22.77 -7.91 2.56
C GLU A 35 23.87 -6.95 3.03
N GLY A 36 25.13 -7.19 2.65
CA GLY A 36 26.25 -6.28 2.94
C GLY A 36 26.12 -4.90 2.24
N MET A 37 25.58 -4.87 1.02
CA MET A 37 25.25 -3.62 0.33
C MET A 37 24.05 -2.91 0.97
N SER A 38 23.07 -3.66 1.47
CA SER A 38 21.90 -3.14 2.16
C SER A 38 22.27 -2.47 3.48
N GLY A 39 23.20 -3.04 4.26
CA GLY A 39 23.62 -2.46 5.55
C GLY A 39 24.33 -1.11 5.42
N LEU A 40 25.18 -0.94 4.39
CA LEU A 40 25.83 0.34 4.09
C LEU A 40 24.84 1.36 3.49
N GLN A 41 23.87 0.89 2.70
CA GLN A 41 22.76 1.73 2.23
C GLN A 41 21.78 2.09 3.35
N GLU A 42 21.66 1.31 4.42
CA GLU A 42 20.72 1.59 5.52
C GLU A 42 21.22 2.75 6.38
N GLU A 43 22.51 2.77 6.72
CA GLU A 43 23.13 3.90 7.43
C GLU A 43 23.20 5.16 6.56
N GLU A 44 23.55 5.05 5.27
CA GLU A 44 23.48 6.19 4.35
C GLU A 44 22.04 6.63 4.03
N ARG A 45 21.04 5.74 3.99
CA ARG A 45 19.61 6.11 3.84
C ARG A 45 18.98 6.67 5.10
N LEU A 46 19.58 6.46 6.27
CA LEU A 46 19.15 7.14 7.51
C LEU A 46 19.76 8.55 7.60
N LEU A 47 20.96 8.76 7.05
CA LEU A 47 21.64 10.06 6.98
C LEU A 47 21.24 10.91 5.76
N HIS A 48 20.89 10.27 4.64
CA HIS A 48 20.36 10.85 3.39
C HIS A 48 18.94 10.37 3.09
N ARG A 49 18.19 9.97 4.11
CA ARG A 49 16.76 10.24 4.00
C ARG A 49 16.75 11.75 3.80
N PRO A 50 16.22 12.31 2.69
CA PRO A 50 15.48 13.51 2.95
C PRO A 50 14.57 13.08 4.09
N ASP A 51 14.73 13.68 5.28
CA ASP A 51 13.57 13.93 6.10
C ASP A 51 12.47 14.15 5.09
N VAL A 52 11.53 13.21 4.95
CA VAL A 52 10.60 13.23 3.83
C VAL A 52 9.87 14.50 4.12
N THR A 53 10.35 15.61 3.54
CA THR A 53 9.91 16.94 3.86
C THR A 53 8.52 16.86 3.32
N VAL A 54 7.60 16.54 4.22
CA VAL A 54 6.24 16.21 3.89
C VAL A 54 5.82 17.42 3.10
N SER A 55 5.50 17.22 1.83
CA SER A 55 5.30 18.35 0.93
C SER A 55 4.33 19.31 1.60
N LYS A 56 4.57 20.63 1.51
CA LYS A 56 3.72 21.64 2.17
C LYS A 56 2.23 21.43 1.89
N PHE A 57 1.89 20.82 0.75
CA PHE A 57 0.53 20.43 0.40
C PHE A 57 -0.01 19.25 1.23
N VAL A 58 0.83 18.27 1.55
CA VAL A 58 0.48 17.16 2.45
C VAL A 58 0.34 17.67 3.89
N GLU A 59 1.25 18.53 4.36
CA GLU A 59 1.15 19.16 5.70
C GLU A 59 -0.14 19.98 5.83
N ALA A 60 -0.41 20.87 4.87
CA ALA A 60 -1.64 21.66 4.85
C ALA A 60 -2.92 20.79 4.79
N TYR A 61 -2.84 19.64 4.12
CA TYR A 61 -3.94 18.67 4.12
C TYR A 61 -4.10 18.00 5.49
N ASP A 62 -3.00 17.65 6.14
CA ASP A 62 -3.01 17.04 7.48
C ASP A 62 -3.56 18.00 8.55
N ASP A 63 -3.37 19.31 8.40
CA ASP A 63 -4.00 20.32 9.24
C ASP A 63 -5.53 20.31 9.09
N ILE A 64 -6.05 20.17 7.87
CA ILE A 64 -7.50 20.04 7.63
C ILE A 64 -8.03 18.75 8.25
N VAL A 65 -7.29 17.65 8.12
CA VAL A 65 -7.69 16.34 8.64
C VAL A 65 -7.70 16.32 10.17
N SER A 66 -6.67 16.88 10.79
CA SER A 66 -6.54 16.97 12.25
C SER A 66 -7.49 18.00 12.88
N GLY A 67 -7.91 19.01 12.11
CA GLY A 67 -8.90 20.00 12.53
C GLY A 67 -10.34 19.59 12.19
N ALA A 68 -10.85 20.13 11.08
CA ALA A 68 -12.26 20.06 10.74
C ALA A 68 -12.77 18.61 10.54
N VAL A 69 -11.96 17.74 9.92
CA VAL A 69 -12.36 16.34 9.70
C VAL A 69 -12.41 15.59 11.02
N ALA A 70 -11.40 15.74 11.90
CA ALA A 70 -11.42 15.12 13.22
C ALA A 70 -12.64 15.56 14.04
N GLN A 71 -13.02 16.84 13.98
CA GLN A 71 -14.24 17.34 14.62
C GLN A 71 -15.50 16.71 14.02
N TYR A 72 -15.61 16.65 12.69
CA TYR A 72 -16.72 15.99 11.99
C TYR A 72 -16.87 14.52 12.43
N LEU A 73 -15.76 13.77 12.48
CA LEU A 73 -15.74 12.36 12.90
C LEU A 73 -16.19 12.21 14.36
N SER A 74 -15.67 13.06 15.25
CA SER A 74 -16.06 13.07 16.67
C SER A 74 -17.54 13.35 16.87
N LEU A 75 -18.10 14.35 16.17
CA LEU A 75 -19.52 14.68 16.23
C LEU A 75 -20.39 13.55 15.65
N SER A 76 -19.97 12.97 14.53
CA SER A 76 -20.67 11.84 13.91
C SER A 76 -20.71 10.62 14.82
N GLN A 77 -19.63 10.36 15.55
CA GLN A 77 -19.58 9.31 16.57
C GLN A 77 -20.55 9.58 17.73
N LYS A 78 -20.70 10.83 18.18
CA LYS A 78 -21.66 11.20 19.22
C LYS A 78 -23.11 11.01 18.78
N ILE A 79 -23.41 11.24 17.49
CA ILE A 79 -24.74 10.97 16.91
C ILE A 79 -24.98 9.46 16.79
N GLY A 80 -23.95 8.71 16.36
CA GLY A 80 -24.04 7.26 16.21
C GLY A 80 -24.85 6.82 14.98
N GLY A 81 -25.26 5.55 14.98
CA GLY A 81 -26.14 4.98 13.95
C GLY A 81 -25.58 5.12 12.53
N ASP A 82 -26.44 5.49 11.59
CA ASP A 82 -26.07 5.61 10.18
C ASP A 82 -25.13 6.79 9.91
N VAL A 83 -25.17 7.84 10.75
CA VAL A 83 -24.28 9.00 10.62
C VAL A 83 -22.85 8.62 10.95
N GLN A 84 -22.63 7.83 12.01
CA GLN A 84 -21.31 7.30 12.32
C GLN A 84 -20.78 6.40 11.19
N LYS A 85 -21.60 5.47 10.69
CA LYS A 85 -21.20 4.57 9.59
C LYS A 85 -20.83 5.34 8.32
N HIS A 86 -21.60 6.37 7.98
CA HIS A 86 -21.30 7.26 6.86
C HIS A 86 -19.97 8.00 7.09
N ALA A 87 -19.75 8.52 8.29
CA ALA A 87 -18.51 9.22 8.64
C ALA A 87 -17.27 8.30 8.58
N ASP A 88 -17.39 7.02 8.92
CA ASP A 88 -16.32 6.04 8.78
C ASP A 88 -15.95 5.78 7.32
N MET A 89 -16.91 5.85 6.39
CA MET A 89 -16.64 5.82 4.94
C MET A 89 -15.93 7.10 4.49
N MET A 90 -16.40 8.27 4.95
CA MET A 90 -15.76 9.55 4.65
C MET A 90 -14.32 9.60 5.16
N LYS A 91 -14.03 9.05 6.35
CA LYS A 91 -12.66 8.92 6.90
C LYS A 91 -11.73 8.19 5.94
N GLN A 92 -12.20 7.10 5.33
CA GLN A 92 -11.44 6.37 4.31
C GLN A 92 -11.24 7.24 3.05
N GLY A 93 -12.24 8.04 2.68
CA GLY A 93 -12.16 9.04 1.61
C GLY A 93 -11.02 10.03 1.82
N PHE A 94 -10.96 10.67 2.99
CA PHE A 94 -9.90 11.61 3.34
C PHE A 94 -8.52 10.94 3.33
N ALA A 95 -8.41 9.70 3.85
CA ALA A 95 -7.16 8.95 3.79
C ALA A 95 -6.71 8.66 2.34
N ALA A 96 -7.63 8.28 1.46
CA ALA A 96 -7.34 8.03 0.05
C ALA A 96 -6.88 9.30 -0.68
N VAL A 97 -7.52 10.44 -0.42
CA VAL A 97 -7.12 11.74 -0.98
C VAL A 97 -5.72 12.13 -0.48
N ARG A 98 -5.41 11.94 0.81
CA ARG A 98 -4.06 12.18 1.34
C ARG A 98 -2.99 11.39 0.57
N GLN A 99 -3.26 10.11 0.27
CA GLN A 99 -2.33 9.28 -0.50
C GLN A 99 -2.10 9.81 -1.92
N ILE A 100 -3.15 10.33 -2.56
CA ILE A 100 -3.02 10.97 -3.88
C ILE A 100 -2.16 12.23 -3.81
N ILE A 101 -2.35 13.08 -2.80
CA ILE A 101 -1.55 14.30 -2.61
C ILE A 101 -0.08 13.94 -2.37
N LEU A 102 0.18 12.90 -1.57
CA LEU A 102 1.53 12.39 -1.34
C LEU A 102 2.17 11.87 -2.63
N LEU A 103 1.42 11.07 -3.41
CA LEU A 103 1.90 10.57 -4.70
C LEU A 103 2.24 11.72 -5.65
N ALA A 104 1.34 12.71 -5.77
CA ALA A 104 1.54 13.89 -6.60
C ALA A 104 2.74 14.75 -6.16
N SER A 105 3.11 14.72 -4.88
CA SER A 105 4.27 15.45 -4.37
C SER A 105 5.62 14.81 -4.71
N THR A 106 5.61 13.52 -5.07
CA THR A 106 6.83 12.72 -5.29
C THR A 106 6.95 12.17 -6.71
N HIS A 107 5.90 12.30 -7.52
CA HIS A 107 5.81 11.75 -8.87
C HIS A 107 5.33 12.79 -9.87
N GLN A 108 5.70 12.60 -11.14
CA GLN A 108 5.11 13.37 -12.24
C GLN A 108 3.66 12.94 -12.47
N LYS A 109 2.90 13.80 -13.16
CA LYS A 109 1.53 13.48 -13.57
C LYS A 109 1.53 12.16 -14.38
N PRO A 110 0.69 11.17 -14.01
CA PRO A 110 0.55 9.95 -14.79
C PRO A 110 -0.03 10.26 -16.18
N SER A 111 0.12 9.33 -17.13
CA SER A 111 -0.56 9.43 -18.43
C SER A 111 -2.07 9.48 -18.24
N ASP A 112 -2.78 10.04 -19.23
CA ASP A 112 -4.25 10.12 -19.17
C ASP A 112 -4.90 8.72 -19.10
N SER A 113 -4.24 7.68 -19.64
CA SER A 113 -4.66 6.29 -19.52
C SER A 113 -4.45 5.68 -18.12
N ALA A 114 -3.44 6.14 -17.37
CA ALA A 114 -3.11 5.63 -16.04
C ALA A 114 -3.78 6.43 -14.91
N LEU A 115 -4.17 7.67 -15.18
CA LEU A 115 -4.82 8.55 -14.20
C LEU A 115 -6.10 7.95 -13.58
N PRO A 116 -7.01 7.28 -14.32
CA PRO A 116 -8.18 6.63 -13.74
C PRO A 116 -7.82 5.58 -12.68
N SER A 117 -6.74 4.83 -12.89
CA SER A 117 -6.26 3.84 -11.92
C SER A 117 -5.75 4.47 -10.64
N VAL A 118 -5.09 5.63 -10.72
CA VAL A 118 -4.66 6.39 -9.54
C VAL A 118 -5.86 6.97 -8.77
N MET A 119 -6.90 7.42 -9.48
CA MET A 119 -8.12 7.98 -8.87
C MET A 119 -9.10 6.90 -8.37
N GLN A 120 -8.91 5.65 -8.78
CA GLN A 120 -9.79 4.51 -8.51
C GLN A 120 -10.20 4.40 -7.02
N PRO A 121 -9.29 4.54 -6.03
CA PRO A 121 -9.68 4.43 -4.62
C PRO A 121 -10.72 5.48 -4.20
N VAL A 122 -10.56 6.72 -4.64
CA VAL A 122 -11.50 7.82 -4.35
C VAL A 122 -12.83 7.60 -5.06
N SER A 123 -12.80 7.21 -6.34
CA SER A 123 -14.03 6.91 -7.09
C SER A 123 -14.86 5.79 -6.45
N LYS A 124 -14.21 4.74 -5.95
CA LYS A 124 -14.88 3.65 -5.20
C LYS A 124 -15.56 4.16 -3.94
N LEU A 125 -14.89 5.02 -3.18
CA LEU A 125 -15.43 5.57 -1.94
C LEU A 125 -16.62 6.50 -2.19
N VAL A 126 -16.57 7.32 -3.25
CA VAL A 126 -17.72 8.14 -3.67
C VAL A 126 -18.93 7.26 -3.97
N THR A 127 -18.76 6.22 -4.79
CA THR A 127 -19.85 5.28 -5.10
C THR A 127 -20.34 4.56 -3.85
N GLN A 128 -19.45 4.14 -2.95
CA GLN A 128 -19.81 3.50 -1.70
C GLN A 128 -20.68 4.40 -0.81
N VAL A 129 -20.30 5.67 -0.66
CA VAL A 129 -21.05 6.66 0.13
C VAL A 129 -22.42 6.93 -0.50
N MET A 130 -22.49 7.09 -1.83
CA MET A 130 -23.76 7.26 -2.54
C MET A 130 -24.68 6.05 -2.35
N ASN A 131 -24.16 4.84 -2.53
CA ASN A 131 -24.92 3.60 -2.34
C ASN A 131 -25.40 3.45 -0.90
N PHE A 132 -24.57 3.82 0.08
CA PHE A 132 -24.96 3.80 1.49
C PHE A 132 -26.13 4.75 1.74
N ARG A 133 -26.07 5.98 1.24
CA ARG A 133 -27.19 6.92 1.33
C ARG A 133 -28.46 6.34 0.69
N GLU A 134 -28.35 5.82 -0.54
CA GLU A 134 -29.48 5.29 -1.29
C GLU A 134 -30.13 4.08 -0.64
N ALA A 135 -29.34 3.20 -0.03
CA ALA A 135 -29.83 2.04 0.70
C ALA A 135 -30.52 2.42 2.02
N ASN A 136 -30.22 3.59 2.58
CA ASN A 136 -30.72 4.04 3.89
C ASN A 136 -31.73 5.20 3.77
N ARG A 137 -32.55 5.23 2.71
CA ARG A 137 -33.60 6.25 2.48
C ARG A 137 -34.64 6.35 3.60
N THR A 138 -34.85 5.28 4.35
CA THR A 138 -35.78 5.21 5.48
C THR A 138 -35.13 5.60 6.81
N SER A 139 -33.83 5.95 6.82
CA SER A 139 -33.13 6.35 8.03
C SER A 139 -33.78 7.60 8.64
N ALA A 140 -33.99 7.59 9.96
CA ALA A 140 -34.44 8.78 10.69
C ALA A 140 -33.43 9.96 10.57
N LEU A 141 -32.18 9.65 10.21
CA LEU A 141 -31.10 10.61 10.01
C LEU A 141 -30.80 10.87 8.53
N PHE A 142 -31.72 10.55 7.62
CA PHE A 142 -31.49 10.63 6.17
C PHE A 142 -31.03 12.03 5.68
N ASN A 143 -31.45 13.11 6.37
CA ASN A 143 -30.98 14.45 6.08
C ASN A 143 -29.45 14.60 6.27
N HIS A 144 -28.88 13.96 7.29
CA HIS A 144 -27.43 13.93 7.51
C HIS A 144 -26.70 13.09 6.46
N LEU A 145 -27.35 12.06 5.91
CA LEU A 145 -26.77 11.25 4.82
C LEU A 145 -26.84 11.95 3.46
N SER A 146 -27.61 13.03 3.36
CA SER A 146 -27.88 13.75 2.10
C SER A 146 -27.19 15.12 2.01
N ARG A 147 -26.57 15.58 3.10
CA ARG A 147 -25.98 16.92 3.22
C ARG A 147 -24.59 16.85 3.81
#